data_AF-A0A9X1CUY5-F1
#
_entry.id   AF-A0A9X1CUY5-F1
#
_cell.length_a   1.000
_cell.length_b   1.000
_cell.length_c   1.000
_cell.angle_alpha   90.00
_cell.angle_beta   90.00
_cell.angle_gamma   90.00
#
_symmetry.space_group_name_H-M   'P 1'
#
loop_
_entity.id
_entity.type
_entity.pdbx_description
1 polymer ?
#
loop_
_entity_poly.entity_id
_entity_poly.type
_entity_poly.pdbx_seq_one_letter_code
_entity_poly.pdbx_strand_id
1 'polypeptide(L)'
;MDKGNKPNHLLWILGGAAVAAFLIVLGLYIAYFKNLSVTNDSATWGTFGDYLGGTLNPIISFLALIGLLYTIHQQAQEMQATREELKQAAEQQHRQADIFNLQQFESTFFSLLEQHNKVLERIEVESIYEKLHNIYNKKIDQITKREPSEELSNSHAIKSINQHYELKSYFNFLFQILKFISINLSKNSESNNSEDSKITIKDFDSDNKRSEEKLSHEYINPQERMYSDILRSFIPNIILKLLALNCLTIDKFSRDNELKTLYNFQGLLNRYALLEQLQLVFTDINKIGYSYLSNSDDAIHFLILTSHADIAPAFGNNKIFDKSKSIFQYKFDYWLTVNTKSLHGKQYELKNIKRKIIRLEPMLCEEYERLDISERKELLILPEGQNYFRQPDDNFNAWKQEYLEKLKNEKKYYEEKINEINTELKQIESNKKAWLKFLQIEDNQTIYSVS
;
A
#
# COMPACT_ATOMS: atom_id res chain seq x y z
N MET A 1 -6.19 39.69 -36.70
CA MET A 1 -6.15 41.14 -37.02
C MET A 1 -5.14 41.31 -38.13
N ASP A 2 -5.63 41.34 -39.35
CA ASP A 2 -4.84 41.47 -40.57
C ASP A 2 -4.46 42.95 -40.76
N LYS A 3 -3.22 43.31 -40.43
CA LYS A 3 -2.65 44.60 -40.83
C LYS A 3 -2.00 44.39 -42.19
N GLY A 4 -2.86 44.42 -43.21
CA GLY A 4 -2.48 44.41 -44.61
C GLY A 4 -1.34 45.38 -44.87
N ASN A 5 -0.31 44.84 -45.51
CA ASN A 5 0.87 45.47 -46.05
C ASN A 5 0.48 46.74 -46.84
N LYS A 6 0.55 47.92 -46.21
CA LYS A 6 0.37 49.19 -46.93
C LYS A 6 1.63 49.45 -47.75
N PRO A 7 1.52 49.80 -49.05
CA PRO A 7 2.69 50.16 -49.83
C PRO A 7 3.42 51.31 -49.13
N ASN A 8 4.73 51.14 -48.92
CA ASN A 8 5.59 52.01 -48.14
C ASN A 8 5.50 53.47 -48.62
N HIS A 9 4.58 54.24 -48.02
CA HIS A 9 4.37 55.66 -48.28
C HIS A 9 5.68 56.46 -48.11
N LEU A 10 6.57 55.98 -47.25
CA LEU A 10 7.91 56.51 -47.06
C LEU A 10 8.80 56.40 -48.31
N LEU A 11 8.75 55.28 -49.05
CA LEU A 11 9.53 55.11 -50.28
C LEU A 11 9.05 56.07 -51.38
N TRP A 12 7.74 56.31 -51.46
CA TRP A 12 7.16 57.31 -52.36
C TRP A 12 7.53 58.74 -51.96
N ILE A 13 7.55 59.05 -50.66
CA ILE A 13 8.02 60.35 -50.15
C ILE A 13 9.51 60.56 -50.47
N LEU A 14 10.37 59.57 -50.20
CA LEU A 14 11.81 59.64 -50.47
C LEU A 14 12.10 59.79 -51.97
N GLY A 15 11.39 59.05 -52.82
CA GLY A 15 11.48 59.17 -54.27
C GLY A 15 11.01 60.55 -54.76
N GLY A 16 9.89 61.06 -54.24
CA GLY A 16 9.40 62.41 -54.54
C GLY A 16 10.37 63.51 -54.10
N ALA A 17 10.99 63.38 -52.93
CA ALA A 17 11.98 64.31 -52.42
C ALA A 17 13.25 64.34 -53.29
N ALA A 18 13.70 63.18 -53.78
CA ALA A 18 14.84 63.10 -54.71
C ALA A 18 14.55 63.82 -56.03
N VAL A 19 13.36 63.61 -56.60
CA VAL A 19 12.93 64.29 -57.84
C VAL A 19 12.78 65.80 -57.62
N ALA A 20 12.22 66.23 -56.49
CA ALA A 20 12.10 67.64 -56.15
C ALA A 20 13.48 68.31 -55.99
N ALA A 21 14.43 67.66 -55.31
CA ALA A 21 15.80 68.16 -55.18
C ALA A 21 16.49 68.31 -56.55
N PHE A 22 16.31 67.34 -57.45
CA PHE A 22 16.79 67.42 -58.83
C PHE A 22 16.21 68.61 -59.59
N LEU A 23 14.89 68.81 -59.53
CA LEU A 23 14.21 69.93 -60.20
C LEU A 23 14.60 71.29 -59.62
N ILE A 24 14.84 71.39 -58.30
CA ILE A 24 15.29 72.62 -57.65
C ILE A 24 16.71 72.98 -58.09
N VAL A 25 17.64 72.04 -58.08
CA VAL A 25 19.03 72.29 -58.51
C VAL A 25 19.08 72.63 -60.01
N LEU A 26 18.31 71.90 -60.84
CA LEU A 26 18.16 72.19 -62.27
C LEU A 26 17.55 73.58 -62.52
N GLY A 27 16.51 73.95 -61.77
CA GLY A 27 15.84 75.25 -61.87
C GLY A 27 16.72 76.42 -61.44
N LEU A 28 17.47 76.27 -60.34
CA LEU A 28 18.46 77.25 -59.87
C LEU A 28 19.59 77.44 -60.89
N TYR A 29 20.08 76.34 -61.47
CA TYR A 29 21.08 76.39 -62.53
C TYR A 29 20.56 77.16 -63.76
N ILE A 30 19.40 76.80 -64.29
CA ILE A 30 18.79 77.49 -65.44
C ILE A 30 18.56 78.97 -65.14
N ALA A 31 18.11 79.32 -63.93
CA ALA A 31 17.87 80.70 -63.52
C ALA A 31 19.16 81.54 -63.42
N TYR A 32 20.24 80.96 -62.89
CA TYR A 32 21.52 81.65 -62.70
C TYR A 32 22.33 81.79 -64.01
N PHE A 33 22.17 80.85 -64.95
CA PHE A 33 22.88 80.81 -66.24
C PHE A 33 22.02 81.25 -67.44
N LYS A 34 20.96 82.04 -67.21
CA LYS A 34 19.92 82.45 -68.18
C LYS A 34 20.38 83.09 -69.51
N ASN A 35 21.67 83.30 -69.73
CA ASN A 35 22.22 84.02 -70.89
C ASN A 35 23.37 83.28 -71.62
N LEU A 36 23.36 81.95 -71.64
CA LEU A 36 24.31 81.16 -72.44
C LEU A 36 23.66 80.67 -73.74
N SER A 37 24.17 81.17 -74.88
CA SER A 37 24.05 80.49 -76.17
C SER A 37 24.57 79.07 -76.01
N VAL A 38 23.85 78.06 -76.54
CA VAL A 38 24.28 76.65 -76.51
C VAL A 38 25.71 76.55 -77.06
N THR A 39 26.70 76.39 -76.16
CA THR A 39 28.11 76.36 -76.54
C THR A 39 28.45 74.95 -77.02
N ASN A 40 29.24 74.84 -78.10
CA ASN A 40 29.79 73.58 -78.58
C ASN A 40 31.06 73.16 -77.80
N ASP A 41 31.32 73.78 -76.64
CA ASP A 41 32.52 73.55 -75.84
C ASP A 41 32.25 72.47 -74.78
N SER A 42 32.93 71.35 -74.92
CA SER A 42 32.80 70.19 -74.03
C SER A 42 33.17 70.52 -72.57
N ALA A 43 34.00 71.52 -72.33
CA ALA A 43 34.50 71.85 -70.99
C ALA A 43 33.40 72.45 -70.08
N THR A 44 32.49 73.25 -70.64
CA THR A 44 31.38 73.88 -69.89
C THR A 44 30.31 72.87 -69.48
N TRP A 45 30.06 71.88 -70.34
CA TRP A 45 29.21 70.72 -70.00
C TRP A 45 29.83 69.85 -68.90
N GLY A 46 31.16 69.74 -68.86
CA GLY A 46 31.89 69.10 -67.77
C GLY A 46 31.67 69.80 -66.42
N THR A 47 31.84 71.12 -66.37
CA THR A 47 31.67 71.90 -65.13
C THR A 47 30.23 71.91 -64.62
N PHE A 48 29.25 71.87 -65.54
CA PHE A 48 27.84 71.68 -65.18
C PHE A 48 27.58 70.31 -64.58
N GLY A 49 28.11 69.26 -65.22
CA GLY A 49 28.06 67.89 -64.70
C GLY A 49 28.68 67.80 -63.30
N ASP A 50 29.78 68.50 -63.04
CA ASP A 50 30.44 68.55 -61.74
C ASP A 50 29.59 69.26 -60.68
N TYR A 51 28.89 70.35 -61.01
CA TYR A 51 28.00 71.06 -60.07
C TYR A 51 26.73 70.26 -59.74
N LEU A 52 26.08 69.70 -60.77
CA LEU A 52 24.93 68.82 -60.59
C LEU A 52 25.34 67.58 -59.80
N GLY A 53 26.40 66.89 -60.23
CA GLY A 53 26.92 65.71 -59.56
C GLY A 53 27.37 66.00 -58.13
N GLY A 54 28.06 67.12 -57.90
CA GLY A 54 28.56 67.53 -56.59
C GLY A 54 27.46 67.90 -55.59
N THR A 55 26.31 68.39 -56.06
CA THR A 55 25.17 68.76 -55.20
C THR A 55 24.15 67.63 -55.05
N LEU A 56 23.84 66.91 -56.13
CA LEU A 56 22.85 65.84 -56.13
C LEU A 56 23.39 64.54 -55.54
N ASN A 57 24.65 64.16 -55.77
CA ASN A 57 25.17 62.91 -55.23
C ASN A 57 25.09 62.85 -53.69
N PRO A 58 25.46 63.90 -52.92
CA PRO A 58 25.30 63.87 -51.48
C PRO A 58 23.84 63.74 -51.03
N ILE A 59 22.91 64.45 -51.68
CA ILE A 59 21.47 64.40 -51.36
C ILE A 59 20.90 63.01 -51.66
N ILE A 60 21.17 62.48 -52.86
CA ILE A 60 20.73 61.15 -53.28
C ILE A 60 21.36 60.08 -52.37
N SER A 61 22.64 60.20 -52.04
CA SER A 61 23.32 59.25 -51.14
C SER A 61 22.73 59.25 -49.73
N PHE A 62 22.36 60.42 -49.21
CA PHE A 62 21.71 60.54 -47.91
C PHE A 62 20.30 59.96 -47.91
N LEU A 63 19.50 60.23 -48.95
CA LEU A 63 18.17 59.62 -49.11
C LEU A 63 18.27 58.09 -49.26
N ALA A 64 19.28 57.59 -49.98
CA ALA A 64 19.57 56.17 -50.09
C ALA A 64 19.95 55.54 -48.73
N LEU A 65 20.76 56.24 -47.93
CA LEU A 65 21.10 55.81 -46.56
C LEU A 65 19.86 55.73 -45.67
N ILE A 66 18.95 56.72 -45.72
CA ILE A 66 17.69 56.68 -44.97
C ILE A 66 16.82 55.50 -45.41
N GLY A 67 16.69 55.28 -46.72
CA GLY A 67 15.95 54.14 -47.27
C GLY A 67 16.53 52.80 -46.81
N LEU A 68 17.86 52.68 -46.77
CA LEU A 68 18.57 51.51 -46.25
C LEU A 68 18.31 51.32 -44.74
N LEU A 69 18.44 52.38 -43.92
CA LEU A 69 18.17 52.31 -42.48
C LEU A 69 16.72 51.91 -42.18
N TYR A 70 15.76 52.43 -42.94
CA TYR A 70 14.35 52.03 -42.81
C TYR A 70 14.15 50.55 -43.17
N THR A 71 14.80 50.08 -44.24
CA THR A 71 14.74 48.68 -44.65
C THR A 71 15.34 47.76 -43.59
N ILE A 72 16.48 48.14 -43.00
CA ILE A 72 17.10 47.42 -41.88
C ILE A 72 16.17 47.41 -40.66
N HIS A 73 15.52 48.53 -40.35
CA HIS A 73 14.57 48.60 -39.24
C HIS A 73 13.36 47.68 -39.45
N GLN A 74 12.77 47.69 -40.64
CA GLN A 74 11.67 46.80 -41.01
C GLN A 74 12.08 45.33 -40.93
N GLN A 75 13.25 44.99 -41.49
CA GLN A 75 13.81 43.63 -41.40
C GLN A 75 14.03 43.21 -39.94
N ALA A 76 14.52 44.10 -39.07
CA ALA A 76 14.70 43.82 -37.66
C ALA A 76 13.36 43.55 -36.95
N GLN A 77 12.30 44.30 -37.28
CA GLN A 77 10.96 44.07 -36.74
C GLN A 77 10.37 42.73 -37.21
N GLU A 78 10.49 42.40 -38.50
CA GLU A 78 10.03 41.12 -39.05
C GLU A 78 10.77 39.94 -38.43
N MET A 79 12.09 40.07 -38.21
CA MET A 79 12.88 39.07 -37.49
C MET A 79 12.42 38.88 -36.04
N GLN A 80 12.05 39.96 -35.34
CA GLN A 80 11.51 39.87 -33.99
C GLN A 80 10.15 39.17 -33.96
N ALA A 81 9.23 39.55 -34.84
CA ALA A 81 7.92 38.90 -34.97
C ALA A 81 8.06 37.40 -35.32
N THR A 82 8.95 37.06 -36.26
CA THR A 82 9.24 35.67 -36.62
C THR A 82 9.79 34.88 -35.42
N ARG A 83 10.67 35.47 -34.59
CA ARG A 83 11.17 34.82 -33.37
C ARG A 83 10.07 34.57 -32.35
N GLU A 84 9.15 35.52 -32.18
CA GLU A 84 8.00 35.40 -31.29
C GLU A 84 7.08 34.26 -31.74
N GLU A 85 6.75 34.19 -33.03
CA GLU A 85 5.93 33.13 -33.62
C GLU A 85 6.60 31.76 -33.50
N LEU A 86 7.91 31.66 -33.77
CA LEU A 86 8.66 30.41 -33.60
C LEU A 86 8.67 29.95 -32.14
N LYS A 87 8.79 30.88 -31.18
CA LYS A 87 8.73 30.56 -29.75
C LYS A 87 7.34 30.01 -29.38
N GLN A 88 6.27 30.68 -29.83
CA GLN A 88 4.90 30.21 -29.58
C GLN A 88 4.63 28.86 -30.25
N ALA A 89 5.12 28.65 -31.47
CA ALA A 89 5.02 27.37 -32.19
C ALA A 89 5.76 26.25 -31.44
N ALA A 90 6.96 26.52 -30.92
CA ALA A 90 7.70 25.57 -30.10
C ALA A 90 6.94 25.21 -28.80
N GLU A 91 6.37 26.21 -28.10
CA GLU A 91 5.55 25.98 -26.91
C GLU A 91 4.27 25.18 -27.21
N GLN A 92 3.63 25.43 -28.36
CA GLN A 92 2.49 24.64 -28.83
C GLN A 92 2.89 23.20 -29.17
N GLN A 93 4.02 23.02 -29.85
CA GLN A 93 4.55 21.71 -30.20
C GLN A 93 4.90 20.89 -28.94
N HIS A 94 5.48 21.52 -27.92
CA HIS A 94 5.73 20.87 -26.62
C HIS A 94 4.44 20.42 -25.95
N ARG A 95 3.43 21.30 -25.86
CA ARG A 95 2.12 20.93 -25.30
C ARG A 95 1.43 19.81 -26.10
N GLN A 96 1.56 19.83 -27.42
CA GLN A 96 1.01 18.77 -28.27
C GLN A 96 1.71 17.44 -28.05
N ALA A 97 3.04 17.44 -27.87
CA ALA A 97 3.79 16.24 -27.53
C ALA A 97 3.37 15.66 -26.16
N ASP A 98 3.15 16.51 -25.15
CA ASP A 98 2.68 16.07 -23.83
C ASP A 98 1.28 15.43 -23.90
N ILE A 99 0.35 16.05 -24.64
CA ILE A 99 -1.00 15.51 -24.86
C ILE A 99 -0.92 14.17 -25.60
N PHE A 100 -0.11 14.10 -26.66
CA PHE A 100 0.07 12.87 -27.43
C PHE A 100 0.64 11.73 -26.58
N ASN A 101 1.66 12.00 -25.76
CA ASN A 101 2.26 11.01 -24.85
C ASN A 101 1.22 10.49 -23.84
N LEU A 102 0.39 11.38 -23.28
CA LEU A 102 -0.68 10.98 -22.36
C LEU A 102 -1.74 10.12 -23.07
N GLN A 103 -2.16 10.49 -24.27
CA GLN A 103 -3.12 9.69 -25.06
C GLN A 103 -2.56 8.30 -25.40
N GLN A 104 -1.28 8.21 -25.77
CA GLN A 104 -0.64 6.92 -26.04
C GLN A 104 -0.57 6.04 -24.77
N PHE A 105 -0.24 6.64 -23.63
CA PHE A 105 -0.29 5.97 -22.34
C PHE A 105 -1.70 5.46 -22.03
N GLU A 106 -2.72 6.31 -22.13
CA GLU A 106 -4.12 5.99 -21.83
C GLU A 106 -4.63 4.83 -22.70
N SER A 107 -4.37 4.89 -24.01
CA SER A 107 -4.73 3.81 -24.93
C SER A 107 -4.09 2.48 -24.53
N THR A 108 -2.82 2.50 -24.10
CA THR A 108 -2.11 1.29 -23.66
C THR A 108 -2.65 0.80 -22.32
N PHE A 109 -2.87 1.70 -21.36
CA PHE A 109 -3.41 1.40 -20.04
C PHE A 109 -4.79 0.75 -20.14
N PHE A 110 -5.73 1.32 -20.90
CA PHE A 110 -7.07 0.75 -21.03
C PHE A 110 -7.07 -0.59 -21.75
N SER A 111 -6.18 -0.79 -22.72
CA SER A 111 -5.96 -2.11 -23.34
C SER A 111 -5.46 -3.14 -22.34
N LEU A 112 -4.47 -2.77 -21.51
CA LEU A 112 -3.97 -3.65 -20.43
C LEU A 112 -5.05 -3.93 -19.38
N LEU A 113 -5.87 -2.94 -19.03
CA LEU A 113 -6.98 -3.08 -18.09
C LEU A 113 -8.07 -4.03 -18.63
N GLU A 114 -8.36 -3.96 -19.93
CA GLU A 114 -9.28 -4.91 -20.57
C GLU A 114 -8.73 -6.35 -20.52
N GLN A 115 -7.44 -6.53 -20.80
CA GLN A 115 -6.80 -7.85 -20.66
C GLN A 115 -6.77 -8.33 -19.21
N HIS A 116 -6.56 -7.43 -18.26
CA HIS A 116 -6.58 -7.73 -16.82
C HIS A 116 -7.93 -8.31 -16.41
N ASN A 117 -9.03 -7.67 -16.82
CA ASN A 117 -10.38 -8.17 -16.54
C ASN A 117 -10.63 -9.54 -17.17
N LYS A 118 -10.21 -9.75 -18.43
CA LYS A 118 -10.35 -11.05 -19.12
C LYS A 118 -9.56 -12.18 -18.47
N VAL A 119 -8.39 -11.88 -17.88
CA VAL A 119 -7.59 -12.86 -17.15
C VAL A 119 -8.26 -13.19 -15.82
N LEU A 120 -8.74 -12.18 -15.08
CA LEU A 120 -9.42 -12.36 -13.80
C LEU A 120 -10.61 -13.32 -13.89
N GLU A 121 -11.41 -13.23 -14.95
CA GLU A 121 -12.56 -14.12 -15.19
C GLU A 121 -12.21 -15.61 -15.30
N ARG A 122 -10.93 -15.94 -15.53
CA ARG A 122 -10.45 -17.32 -15.75
C ARG A 122 -9.77 -17.93 -14.53
N ILE A 123 -9.55 -17.15 -13.47
CA ILE A 123 -8.79 -17.60 -12.29
C ILE A 123 -9.76 -18.27 -11.30
N GLU A 124 -9.57 -19.56 -11.07
CA GLU A 124 -10.28 -20.30 -10.03
C GLU A 124 -9.37 -20.50 -8.80
N VAL A 125 -9.73 -19.92 -7.66
CA VAL A 125 -8.85 -19.88 -6.47
C VAL A 125 -9.28 -20.77 -5.31
N GLU A 126 -10.40 -21.49 -5.42
CA GLU A 126 -10.97 -22.28 -4.32
C GLU A 126 -10.00 -23.33 -3.78
N SER A 127 -9.33 -24.05 -4.69
CA SER A 127 -8.34 -25.08 -4.33
C SER A 127 -7.13 -24.53 -3.55
N ILE A 128 -6.81 -23.24 -3.71
CA ILE A 128 -5.75 -22.59 -2.94
C ILE A 128 -6.22 -22.35 -1.52
N TYR A 129 -7.46 -21.86 -1.33
CA TYR A 129 -8.02 -21.64 0.00
C TYR A 129 -8.15 -22.93 0.79
N GLU A 130 -8.63 -24.02 0.17
CA GLU A 130 -8.69 -25.32 0.82
C GLU A 130 -7.30 -25.80 1.28
N LYS A 131 -6.26 -25.64 0.44
CA LYS A 131 -4.88 -25.97 0.81
C LYS A 131 -4.40 -25.13 1.99
N LEU A 132 -4.58 -23.81 1.94
CA LEU A 132 -4.19 -22.90 3.03
C LEU A 132 -4.93 -23.27 4.33
N HIS A 133 -6.23 -23.47 4.26
CA HIS A 133 -7.05 -23.89 5.38
C HIS A 133 -6.51 -25.17 6.02
N ASN A 134 -6.25 -26.20 5.21
CA ASN A 134 -5.73 -27.48 5.68
C ASN A 134 -4.32 -27.37 6.30
N ILE A 135 -3.45 -26.51 5.74
CA ILE A 135 -2.08 -26.32 6.24
C ILE A 135 -2.08 -25.59 7.58
N TYR A 136 -2.88 -24.53 7.73
CA TYR A 136 -2.76 -23.59 8.84
C TYR A 136 -3.84 -23.75 9.91
N ASN A 137 -5.12 -23.93 9.55
CA ASN A 137 -6.20 -23.84 10.55
C ASN A 137 -6.09 -24.92 11.63
N LYS A 138 -5.79 -26.17 11.26
CA LYS A 138 -5.55 -27.25 12.22
C LYS A 138 -4.40 -26.93 13.21
N LYS A 139 -3.39 -26.18 12.77
CA LYS A 139 -2.26 -25.78 13.61
C LYS A 139 -2.61 -24.57 14.48
N ILE A 140 -3.34 -23.60 13.94
CA ILE A 140 -3.86 -22.44 14.66
C ILE A 140 -4.81 -22.89 15.78
N ASP A 141 -5.62 -23.93 15.56
CA ASP A 141 -6.50 -24.49 16.60
C ASP A 141 -5.72 -25.16 17.76
N GLN A 142 -4.44 -25.48 17.54
CA GLN A 142 -3.57 -26.12 18.53
C GLN A 142 -2.60 -25.14 19.21
N ILE A 143 -2.79 -23.84 19.05
CA ILE A 143 -1.92 -22.79 19.63
C ILE A 143 -1.76 -22.87 21.16
N THR A 144 -2.75 -23.44 21.86
CA THR A 144 -2.69 -23.65 23.32
C THR A 144 -1.84 -24.84 23.72
N LYS A 145 -1.57 -25.77 22.80
CA LYS A 145 -0.88 -27.04 23.06
C LYS A 145 0.55 -27.06 22.52
N ARG A 146 0.87 -26.23 21.53
CA ARG A 146 2.15 -26.24 20.83
C ARG A 146 2.68 -24.83 20.67
N GLU A 147 4.00 -24.70 20.71
CA GLU A 147 4.69 -23.46 20.33
C GLU A 147 4.67 -23.27 18.80
N PRO A 148 4.87 -22.02 18.31
CA PRO A 148 5.05 -21.77 16.89
C PRO A 148 6.21 -22.62 16.34
N SER A 149 5.95 -23.34 15.25
CA SER A 149 6.93 -24.18 14.57
C SER A 149 7.13 -23.74 13.14
N GLU A 150 8.14 -24.32 12.50
CA GLU A 150 8.46 -24.08 11.09
C GLU A 150 7.31 -24.42 10.13
N GLU A 151 6.43 -25.35 10.53
CA GLU A 151 5.29 -25.77 9.72
C GLU A 151 4.25 -24.65 9.48
N LEU A 152 4.42 -23.52 10.17
CA LEU A 152 3.63 -22.31 10.03
C LEU A 152 4.31 -21.26 9.15
N SER A 153 5.43 -21.60 8.52
CA SER A 153 6.14 -20.66 7.65
C SER A 153 5.22 -20.18 6.52
N ASN A 154 5.30 -18.89 6.21
CA ASN A 154 4.59 -18.27 5.10
C ASN A 154 5.04 -18.80 3.72
N SER A 155 6.20 -19.46 3.66
CA SER A 155 6.72 -20.11 2.47
C SER A 155 5.75 -21.15 1.89
N HIS A 156 4.99 -21.86 2.73
CA HIS A 156 3.99 -22.83 2.26
C HIS A 156 2.84 -22.16 1.51
N ALA A 157 2.40 -20.99 1.99
CA ALA A 157 1.36 -20.21 1.31
C ALA A 157 1.85 -19.66 -0.03
N ILE A 158 3.05 -19.05 -0.03
CA ILE A 158 3.68 -18.53 -1.25
C ILE A 158 3.88 -19.65 -2.27
N LYS A 159 4.34 -20.83 -1.84
CA LYS A 159 4.51 -22.00 -2.71
C LYS A 159 3.18 -22.48 -3.29
N SER A 160 2.13 -22.54 -2.47
CA SER A 160 0.78 -22.95 -2.93
C SER A 160 0.23 -21.99 -3.98
N ILE A 161 0.44 -20.68 -3.81
CA ILE A 161 0.09 -19.65 -4.78
C ILE A 161 0.93 -19.80 -6.06
N ASN A 162 2.24 -19.94 -5.93
CA ASN A 162 3.16 -20.03 -7.07
C ASN A 162 3.00 -21.30 -7.91
N GLN A 163 2.42 -22.36 -7.36
CA GLN A 163 2.07 -23.58 -8.08
C GLN A 163 0.83 -23.39 -8.96
N HIS A 164 -0.01 -22.38 -8.70
CA HIS A 164 -1.16 -22.06 -9.54
C HIS A 164 -0.71 -21.16 -10.69
N TYR A 165 -0.59 -21.73 -11.88
CA TYR A 165 0.00 -21.05 -13.04
C TYR A 165 -0.74 -19.77 -13.43
N GLU A 166 -2.07 -19.82 -13.52
CA GLU A 166 -2.92 -18.71 -13.93
C GLU A 166 -2.82 -17.54 -12.95
N LEU A 167 -2.88 -17.81 -11.65
CA LEU A 167 -2.76 -16.79 -10.60
C LEU A 167 -1.36 -16.18 -10.57
N LYS A 168 -0.31 -17.00 -10.66
CA LYS A 168 1.07 -16.52 -10.73
C LYS A 168 1.30 -15.64 -11.97
N SER A 169 0.79 -16.09 -13.12
CA SER A 169 0.84 -15.33 -14.38
C SER A 169 0.10 -14.00 -14.25
N TYR A 170 -1.07 -14.01 -13.63
CA TYR A 170 -1.84 -12.81 -13.34
C TYR A 170 -1.09 -11.85 -12.40
N PHE A 171 -0.45 -12.33 -11.34
CA PHE A 171 0.36 -11.47 -10.46
C PHE A 171 1.56 -10.85 -11.17
N ASN A 172 2.23 -11.61 -12.05
CA ASN A 172 3.26 -11.05 -12.91
C ASN A 172 2.70 -9.97 -13.84
N PHE A 173 1.52 -10.22 -14.42
CA PHE A 173 0.86 -9.25 -15.30
C PHE A 173 0.46 -7.98 -14.54
N LEU A 174 -0.13 -8.12 -13.35
CA LEU A 174 -0.47 -7.01 -12.46
C LEU A 174 0.78 -6.19 -12.11
N PHE A 175 1.89 -6.85 -11.76
CA PHE A 175 3.17 -6.17 -11.55
C PHE A 175 3.61 -5.35 -12.78
N GLN A 176 3.47 -5.89 -14.00
CA GLN A 176 3.81 -5.14 -15.21
C GLN A 176 2.92 -3.90 -15.42
N ILE A 177 1.62 -3.99 -15.13
CA ILE A 177 0.72 -2.83 -15.23
C ILE A 177 1.13 -1.76 -14.20
N LEU A 178 1.38 -2.14 -12.95
CA LEU A 178 1.80 -1.20 -11.90
C LEU A 178 3.15 -0.54 -12.24
N LYS A 179 4.10 -1.32 -12.75
CA LYS A 179 5.40 -0.85 -13.25
C LYS A 179 5.22 0.13 -14.42
N PHE A 180 4.32 -0.19 -15.35
CA PHE A 180 3.99 0.67 -16.49
C PHE A 180 3.43 2.02 -16.02
N ILE A 181 2.52 2.02 -15.05
CA ILE A 181 1.99 3.25 -14.43
C ILE A 181 3.13 4.06 -13.80
N SER A 182 3.99 3.45 -12.99
CA SER A 182 5.05 4.18 -12.27
C SER A 182 6.07 4.82 -13.21
N ILE A 183 6.48 4.10 -14.26
CA ILE A 183 7.53 4.58 -15.17
C ILE A 183 7.01 5.74 -16.03
N ASN A 184 5.75 5.70 -16.45
CA ASN A 184 5.21 6.69 -17.37
C ASN A 184 4.67 7.94 -16.67
N LEU A 185 4.14 7.80 -15.45
CA LEU A 185 3.43 8.91 -14.78
C LEU A 185 4.15 9.50 -13.58
N SER A 186 5.19 8.85 -13.05
CA SER A 186 6.00 9.42 -11.97
C SER A 186 6.71 10.70 -12.44
N LYS A 187 6.72 11.70 -11.55
CA LYS A 187 7.34 13.01 -11.80
C LYS A 187 8.23 13.38 -10.61
N ASN A 188 9.24 14.20 -10.87
CA ASN A 188 10.05 14.76 -9.80
C ASN A 188 9.18 15.64 -8.89
N SER A 189 9.36 15.54 -7.57
CA SER A 189 8.67 16.43 -6.64
C SER A 189 9.14 17.88 -6.85
N GLU A 190 8.21 18.83 -6.98
CA GLU A 190 8.54 20.25 -7.14
C GLU A 190 9.23 20.85 -5.90
N SER A 191 9.10 20.20 -4.73
CA SER A 191 9.57 20.72 -3.44
C SER A 191 11.02 20.37 -3.09
N ASN A 192 11.65 19.41 -3.78
CA ASN A 192 13.00 18.96 -3.47
C ASN A 192 13.87 19.00 -4.74
N ASN A 193 15.01 19.70 -4.68
CA ASN A 193 16.04 19.73 -5.73
C ASN A 193 16.71 18.36 -5.99
N SER A 194 16.12 17.25 -5.54
CA SER A 194 16.57 15.90 -5.80
C SER A 194 15.98 15.43 -7.14
N GLU A 195 16.82 15.31 -8.16
CA GLU A 195 16.52 14.64 -9.44
C GLU A 195 16.14 13.14 -9.30
N ASP A 196 15.94 12.63 -8.08
CA ASP A 196 15.98 11.21 -7.72
C ASP A 196 14.60 10.58 -7.41
N SER A 197 13.50 11.33 -7.58
CA SER A 197 12.14 10.85 -7.27
C SER A 197 11.38 10.26 -8.47
N LYS A 198 11.79 10.56 -9.71
CA LYS A 198 11.23 9.93 -10.90
C LYS A 198 11.63 8.46 -10.97
N ILE A 199 10.64 7.58 -11.13
CA ILE A 199 10.84 6.15 -11.31
C ILE A 199 11.20 5.87 -12.78
N THR A 200 12.26 5.12 -12.97
CA THR A 200 12.78 4.73 -14.29
C THR A 200 12.87 3.22 -14.42
N ILE A 201 13.12 2.72 -15.62
CA ILE A 201 13.30 1.28 -15.87
C ILE A 201 14.46 0.72 -15.01
N LYS A 202 15.52 1.50 -14.80
CA LYS A 202 16.73 1.08 -14.06
C LYS A 202 16.46 0.76 -12.59
N ASP A 203 15.43 1.36 -12.01
CA ASP A 203 15.05 1.11 -10.62
C ASP A 203 14.50 -0.31 -10.41
N PHE A 204 14.19 -1.02 -11.50
CA PHE A 204 13.74 -2.41 -11.50
C PHE A 204 14.83 -3.41 -11.92
N ASP A 205 16.07 -2.97 -12.21
CA ASP A 205 17.15 -3.86 -12.67
C ASP A 205 17.57 -4.86 -11.59
N SER A 206 17.39 -4.49 -10.33
CA SER A 206 17.58 -5.36 -9.17
C SER A 206 16.28 -5.54 -8.39
N ASP A 207 16.11 -6.69 -7.75
CA ASP A 207 14.97 -6.98 -6.86
C ASP A 207 15.48 -7.17 -5.43
N ASN A 208 15.62 -6.07 -4.69
CA ASN A 208 16.18 -6.04 -3.34
C ASN A 208 15.53 -4.95 -2.47
N LYS A 209 15.88 -4.93 -1.19
CA LYS A 209 15.31 -3.98 -0.23
C LYS A 209 15.49 -2.51 -0.63
N ARG A 210 16.61 -2.15 -1.27
CA ARG A 210 16.88 -0.77 -1.72
C ARG A 210 15.95 -0.35 -2.87
N SER A 211 15.67 -1.25 -3.81
CA SER A 211 14.72 -0.96 -4.89
C SER A 211 13.29 -0.89 -4.37
N GLU A 212 12.91 -1.72 -3.40
CA GLU A 212 11.63 -1.62 -2.69
C GLU A 212 11.45 -0.23 -2.05
N GLU A 213 12.42 0.22 -1.24
CA GLU A 213 12.39 1.53 -0.57
C GLU A 213 12.25 2.69 -1.56
N LYS A 214 12.96 2.63 -2.70
CA LYS A 214 12.87 3.65 -3.75
C LYS A 214 11.50 3.66 -4.42
N LEU A 215 10.91 2.49 -4.69
CA LEU A 215 9.60 2.38 -5.32
C LEU A 215 8.46 2.80 -4.37
N SER A 216 8.61 2.52 -3.07
CA SER A 216 7.65 2.89 -2.02
C SER A 216 7.53 4.40 -1.75
N HIS A 217 8.35 5.24 -2.38
CA HIS A 217 8.53 6.66 -2.05
C HIS A 217 7.20 7.45 -1.92
N GLU A 218 7.17 8.38 -0.96
CA GLU A 218 5.93 9.03 -0.48
C GLU A 218 5.25 9.94 -1.52
N TYR A 219 6.02 10.60 -2.39
CA TYR A 219 5.44 11.47 -3.39
C TYR A 219 4.89 10.69 -4.60
N ILE A 220 3.61 10.91 -4.89
CA ILE A 220 2.90 10.32 -6.01
C ILE A 220 2.16 11.45 -6.73
N ASN A 221 2.40 11.55 -8.04
CA ASN A 221 1.70 12.49 -8.90
C ASN A 221 0.19 12.20 -8.88
N PRO A 222 -0.70 13.20 -8.75
CA PRO A 222 -2.15 13.00 -8.80
C PRO A 222 -2.64 12.17 -10.00
N GLN A 223 -2.04 12.35 -11.18
CA GLN A 223 -2.38 11.55 -12.36
C GLN A 223 -2.00 10.09 -12.18
N GLU A 224 -0.82 9.81 -11.63
CA GLU A 224 -0.34 8.46 -11.34
C GLU A 224 -1.27 7.74 -10.36
N ARG A 225 -1.64 8.42 -9.26
CA ARG A 225 -2.58 7.90 -8.26
C ARG A 225 -3.95 7.59 -8.86
N MET A 226 -4.47 8.47 -9.72
CA MET A 226 -5.75 8.25 -10.40
C MET A 226 -5.78 6.92 -11.17
N TYR A 227 -4.75 6.62 -11.96
CA TYR A 227 -4.68 5.38 -12.74
C TYR A 227 -4.45 4.14 -11.87
N SER A 228 -3.64 4.25 -10.81
CA SER A 228 -3.49 3.14 -9.87
C SER A 228 -4.78 2.84 -9.11
N ASP A 229 -5.56 3.87 -8.76
CA ASP A 229 -6.85 3.73 -8.09
C ASP A 229 -7.91 3.07 -8.99
N ILE A 230 -7.93 3.45 -10.27
CA ILE A 230 -8.77 2.78 -11.29
C ILE A 230 -8.43 1.29 -11.30
N LEU A 231 -7.17 0.92 -11.51
CA LEU A 231 -6.77 -0.49 -11.53
C LEU A 231 -7.14 -1.23 -10.24
N ARG A 232 -6.84 -0.63 -9.09
CA ARG A 232 -7.15 -1.20 -7.76
C ARG A 232 -8.64 -1.54 -7.61
N SER A 233 -9.53 -0.67 -8.10
CA SER A 233 -10.98 -0.85 -8.00
C SER A 233 -11.52 -2.08 -8.74
N PHE A 234 -10.79 -2.60 -9.74
CA PHE A 234 -11.17 -3.79 -10.49
C PHE A 234 -10.66 -5.09 -9.85
N ILE A 235 -9.76 -5.03 -8.87
CA ILE A 235 -9.17 -6.23 -8.26
C ILE A 235 -10.16 -6.82 -7.24
N PRO A 236 -10.65 -8.05 -7.43
CA PRO A 236 -11.56 -8.68 -6.48
C PRO A 236 -10.90 -8.91 -5.13
N ASN A 237 -11.67 -8.81 -4.03
CA ASN A 237 -11.16 -9.01 -2.67
C ASN A 237 -10.42 -10.34 -2.49
N ILE A 238 -10.91 -11.41 -3.13
CA ILE A 238 -10.29 -12.74 -3.08
C ILE A 238 -8.87 -12.74 -3.66
N ILE A 239 -8.63 -11.93 -4.69
CA ILE A 239 -7.34 -11.76 -5.34
C ILE A 239 -6.43 -10.87 -4.50
N LEU A 240 -6.96 -9.80 -3.89
CA LEU A 240 -6.20 -8.95 -2.96
C LEU A 240 -5.65 -9.76 -1.78
N LYS A 241 -6.45 -10.67 -1.21
CA LYS A 241 -6.01 -11.58 -0.14
C LYS A 241 -4.79 -12.42 -0.55
N LEU A 242 -4.86 -13.07 -1.72
CA LEU A 242 -3.77 -13.92 -2.21
C LEU A 242 -2.55 -13.09 -2.65
N LEU A 243 -2.78 -11.88 -3.17
CA LEU A 243 -1.72 -10.94 -3.52
C LEU A 243 -0.94 -10.53 -2.27
N ALA A 244 -1.65 -10.20 -1.19
CA ALA A 244 -1.02 -9.87 0.09
C ALA A 244 -0.11 -11.00 0.57
N LEU A 245 -0.58 -12.26 0.51
CA LEU A 245 0.23 -13.44 0.88
C LEU A 245 1.45 -13.64 -0.02
N ASN A 246 1.29 -13.47 -1.34
CA ASN A 246 2.37 -13.64 -2.31
C ASN A 246 3.50 -12.62 -2.13
N CYS A 247 3.15 -11.42 -1.64
CA CYS A 247 4.08 -10.33 -1.42
C CYS A 247 4.59 -10.25 0.03
N LEU A 248 4.33 -11.23 0.89
CA LEU A 248 4.93 -11.28 2.22
C LEU A 248 6.45 -11.49 2.13
N THR A 249 7.18 -10.85 3.05
CA THR A 249 8.60 -11.15 3.22
C THR A 249 8.75 -12.56 3.77
N ILE A 250 9.57 -13.37 3.09
CA ILE A 250 9.81 -14.75 3.49
C ILE A 250 10.33 -14.78 4.92
N ASP A 251 9.67 -15.56 5.77
CA ASP A 251 10.05 -15.62 7.18
C ASP A 251 11.34 -16.42 7.41
N LYS A 252 11.90 -16.26 8.60
CA LYS A 252 13.11 -16.96 9.05
C LYS A 252 12.95 -18.48 9.16
N PHE A 253 11.72 -19.00 9.06
CA PHE A 253 11.42 -20.42 9.16
C PHE A 253 11.43 -21.10 7.79
N SER A 254 11.46 -20.35 6.69
CA SER A 254 11.58 -20.94 5.36
C SER A 254 12.87 -21.75 5.22
N ARG A 255 12.73 -23.03 4.84
CA ARG A 255 13.84 -23.88 4.38
C ARG A 255 13.98 -23.90 2.86
N ASP A 256 13.09 -23.23 2.14
CA ASP A 256 13.09 -23.19 0.68
C ASP A 256 13.96 -22.02 0.21
N ASN A 257 15.18 -22.35 -0.22
CA ASN A 257 16.17 -21.37 -0.70
C ASN A 257 15.86 -20.86 -2.12
N GLU A 258 14.90 -21.48 -2.82
CA GLU A 258 14.52 -21.05 -4.18
C GLU A 258 13.48 -19.93 -4.16
N LEU A 259 12.67 -19.86 -3.10
CA LEU A 259 11.72 -18.78 -2.91
C LEU A 259 12.45 -17.47 -2.63
N LYS A 260 12.00 -16.40 -3.29
CA LYS A 260 12.54 -15.05 -3.13
C LYS A 260 11.41 -14.07 -2.80
N THR A 261 11.69 -13.15 -1.89
CA THR A 261 10.83 -12.01 -1.63
C THR A 261 10.78 -11.11 -2.87
N LEU A 262 9.57 -10.70 -3.27
CA LEU A 262 9.32 -9.89 -4.45
C LEU A 262 9.40 -8.39 -4.13
N TYR A 263 10.61 -7.91 -3.80
CA TYR A 263 10.85 -6.56 -3.29
C TYR A 263 10.29 -5.43 -4.16
N ASN A 264 10.49 -5.52 -5.48
CA ASN A 264 9.95 -4.53 -6.41
C ASN A 264 8.42 -4.53 -6.45
N PHE A 265 7.81 -5.69 -6.25
CA PHE A 265 6.36 -5.78 -6.20
C PHE A 265 5.84 -5.21 -4.87
N GLN A 266 6.50 -5.50 -3.75
CA GLN A 266 6.22 -4.86 -2.44
C GLN A 266 6.26 -3.34 -2.55
N GLY A 267 7.29 -2.80 -3.23
CA GLY A 267 7.45 -1.36 -3.41
C GLY A 267 6.29 -0.71 -4.16
N LEU A 268 5.81 -1.35 -5.24
CA LEU A 268 4.64 -0.88 -5.98
C LEU A 268 3.33 -1.05 -5.19
N LEU A 269 3.18 -2.14 -4.43
CA LEU A 269 2.04 -2.35 -3.53
C LEU A 269 1.93 -1.20 -2.52
N ASN A 270 3.06 -0.86 -1.90
CA ASN A 270 3.19 0.22 -0.93
C ASN A 270 2.87 1.58 -1.55
N ARG A 271 3.52 1.89 -2.68
CA ARG A 271 3.29 3.14 -3.42
C ARG A 271 1.81 3.38 -3.67
N TYR A 272 1.09 2.37 -4.15
CA TYR A 272 -0.29 2.55 -4.57
C TYR A 272 -1.34 2.24 -3.50
N ALA A 273 -0.93 1.95 -2.26
CA ALA A 273 -1.84 1.48 -1.21
C ALA A 273 -2.79 0.38 -1.75
N LEU A 274 -2.22 -0.58 -2.49
CA LEU A 274 -3.00 -1.49 -3.33
C LEU A 274 -3.94 -2.41 -2.53
N LEU A 275 -3.61 -2.65 -1.26
CA LEU A 275 -4.36 -3.50 -0.33
C LEU A 275 -5.29 -2.70 0.59
N GLU A 276 -5.46 -1.39 0.40
CA GLU A 276 -6.29 -0.56 1.28
C GLU A 276 -7.75 -1.04 1.35
N GLN A 277 -8.28 -1.57 0.24
CA GLN A 277 -9.65 -2.09 0.15
C GLN A 277 -9.78 -3.57 0.53
N LEU A 278 -8.69 -4.24 0.92
CA LEU A 278 -8.71 -5.63 1.33
C LEU A 278 -9.65 -5.81 2.53
N GLN A 279 -10.48 -6.85 2.49
CA GLN A 279 -11.40 -7.20 3.55
C GLN A 279 -11.17 -8.65 3.99
N LEU A 280 -11.11 -8.85 5.30
CA LEU A 280 -11.03 -10.18 5.90
C LEU A 280 -12.29 -10.50 6.70
N VAL A 281 -12.67 -11.77 6.71
CA VAL A 281 -13.82 -12.30 7.43
C VAL A 281 -13.39 -12.70 8.84
N PHE A 282 -13.78 -11.90 9.83
CA PHE A 282 -13.39 -12.06 11.23
C PHE A 282 -14.34 -12.96 12.01
N THR A 283 -13.81 -13.86 12.85
CA THR A 283 -14.62 -14.79 13.65
C THR A 283 -15.36 -14.01 14.73
N ASP A 284 -16.65 -14.27 14.88
CA ASP A 284 -17.44 -13.68 15.96
C ASP A 284 -16.91 -14.17 17.31
N ILE A 285 -16.37 -13.23 18.08
CA ILE A 285 -15.76 -13.47 19.39
C ILE A 285 -16.73 -14.20 20.33
N ASN A 286 -18.04 -13.94 20.19
CA ASN A 286 -19.07 -14.56 21.01
C ASN A 286 -19.34 -16.04 20.64
N LYS A 287 -18.84 -16.51 19.49
CA LYS A 287 -19.04 -17.88 18.99
C LYS A 287 -17.83 -18.79 19.18
N ILE A 288 -16.72 -18.28 19.71
CA ILE A 288 -15.45 -19.01 19.88
C ILE A 288 -15.57 -20.23 20.83
N GLY A 289 -16.60 -20.27 21.70
CA GLY A 289 -16.85 -21.39 22.61
C GLY A 289 -17.50 -22.63 21.97
N TYR A 290 -18.00 -22.52 20.74
CA TYR A 290 -18.54 -23.65 20.00
C TYR A 290 -17.44 -24.20 19.10
N SER A 291 -17.03 -25.44 19.37
CA SER A 291 -16.12 -26.20 18.53
C SER A 291 -16.46 -26.02 17.04
N TYR A 292 -15.46 -25.66 16.22
CA TYR A 292 -15.45 -25.74 14.74
C TYR A 292 -16.03 -24.59 13.90
N LEU A 293 -15.80 -23.34 14.26
CA LEU A 293 -15.86 -22.27 13.24
C LEU A 293 -14.56 -21.47 13.23
N SER A 294 -13.49 -22.10 12.72
CA SER A 294 -12.40 -21.34 12.11
C SER A 294 -12.99 -20.63 10.90
N ASN A 295 -12.93 -19.31 10.84
CA ASN A 295 -13.40 -18.61 9.65
C ASN A 295 -12.54 -18.99 8.44
N SER A 296 -13.07 -18.78 7.22
CA SER A 296 -12.35 -19.04 5.97
C SER A 296 -10.98 -18.34 5.91
N ASP A 297 -10.83 -17.23 6.62
CA ASP A 297 -9.65 -16.36 6.54
C ASP A 297 -8.68 -16.51 7.72
N ASP A 298 -8.88 -17.45 8.66
CA ASP A 298 -8.02 -17.61 9.86
C ASP A 298 -6.53 -17.76 9.49
N ALA A 299 -6.23 -18.55 8.46
CA ALA A 299 -4.88 -18.70 7.90
C ALA A 299 -4.32 -17.37 7.36
N ILE A 300 -5.17 -16.54 6.73
CA ILE A 300 -4.76 -15.27 6.13
C ILE A 300 -4.50 -14.24 7.22
N HIS A 301 -5.37 -14.15 8.23
CA HIS A 301 -5.15 -13.32 9.42
C HIS A 301 -3.80 -13.63 10.05
N PHE A 302 -3.52 -14.92 10.24
CA PHE A 302 -2.26 -15.40 10.80
C PHE A 302 -1.05 -14.93 9.98
N LEU A 303 -1.02 -15.26 8.68
CA LEU A 303 0.12 -15.01 7.81
C LEU A 303 0.41 -13.52 7.60
N ILE A 304 -0.64 -12.71 7.50
CA ILE A 304 -0.49 -11.26 7.41
C ILE A 304 0.13 -10.74 8.71
N LEU A 305 -0.36 -11.13 9.88
CA LEU A 305 0.19 -10.65 11.16
C LEU A 305 1.68 -10.97 11.33
N THR A 306 2.16 -12.11 10.84
CA THR A 306 3.56 -12.55 11.05
C THR A 306 4.57 -11.87 10.13
N SER A 307 4.15 -11.32 8.99
CA SER A 307 5.08 -10.97 7.91
C SER A 307 4.70 -9.75 7.07
N HIS A 308 3.75 -8.93 7.51
CA HIS A 308 3.28 -7.75 6.76
C HIS A 308 4.17 -6.52 6.85
N ALA A 309 5.22 -6.49 7.69
CA ALA A 309 5.95 -5.26 8.01
C ALA A 309 6.41 -4.48 6.77
N ASP A 310 6.97 -5.17 5.78
CA ASP A 310 7.46 -4.56 4.54
C ASP A 310 6.36 -4.16 3.56
N ILE A 311 5.13 -4.65 3.74
CA ILE A 311 3.96 -4.29 2.92
C ILE A 311 2.92 -3.50 3.72
N ALA A 312 3.22 -3.07 4.95
CA ALA A 312 2.27 -2.37 5.80
C ALA A 312 1.72 -1.08 5.15
N PRO A 313 2.54 -0.26 4.45
CA PRO A 313 2.03 0.90 3.72
C PRO A 313 0.99 0.56 2.64
N ALA A 314 1.07 -0.64 2.03
CA ALA A 314 0.12 -1.08 1.01
C ALA A 314 -1.32 -1.16 1.52
N PHE A 315 -1.53 -1.26 2.84
CA PHE A 315 -2.85 -1.30 3.46
C PHE A 315 -3.44 0.10 3.71
N GLY A 316 -2.70 1.19 3.48
CA GLY A 316 -3.19 2.55 3.65
C GLY A 316 -3.86 2.77 5.01
N ASN A 317 -5.12 3.20 5.01
CA ASN A 317 -5.89 3.47 6.24
C ASN A 317 -6.64 2.24 6.81
N ASN A 318 -6.34 1.04 6.33
CA ASN A 318 -7.08 -0.16 6.71
C ASN A 318 -6.71 -0.63 8.13
N LYS A 319 -7.73 -0.92 8.95
CA LYS A 319 -7.60 -1.32 10.37
C LYS A 319 -7.62 -2.84 10.59
N ILE A 320 -7.30 -3.64 9.56
CA ILE A 320 -7.34 -5.11 9.65
C ILE A 320 -6.34 -5.66 10.66
N PHE A 321 -5.17 -5.04 10.81
CA PHE A 321 -4.14 -5.51 11.74
C PHE A 321 -4.63 -5.48 13.19
N ASP A 322 -5.17 -4.35 13.64
CA ASP A 322 -5.68 -4.18 15.01
C ASP A 322 -6.77 -5.21 15.32
N LYS A 323 -7.74 -5.36 14.42
CA LYS A 323 -8.82 -6.36 14.55
C LYS A 323 -8.27 -7.78 14.61
N SER A 324 -7.29 -8.11 13.78
CA SER A 324 -6.68 -9.46 13.74
C SER A 324 -5.92 -9.75 15.04
N LYS A 325 -5.16 -8.77 15.55
CA LYS A 325 -4.44 -8.89 16.84
C LYS A 325 -5.42 -9.15 17.99
N SER A 326 -6.51 -8.38 18.08
CA SER A 326 -7.51 -8.56 19.14
C SER A 326 -8.15 -9.95 19.14
N ILE A 327 -8.42 -10.54 17.98
CA ILE A 327 -9.00 -11.90 17.90
C ILE A 327 -8.00 -12.96 18.36
N PHE A 328 -6.74 -12.86 17.94
CA PHE A 328 -5.70 -13.79 18.39
C PHE A 328 -5.49 -13.69 19.90
N GLN A 329 -5.44 -12.48 20.47
CA GLN A 329 -5.37 -12.27 21.92
C GLN A 329 -6.57 -12.92 22.63
N TYR A 330 -7.78 -12.65 22.16
CA TYR A 330 -9.00 -13.21 22.75
C TYR A 330 -9.01 -14.75 22.74
N LYS A 331 -8.53 -15.40 21.66
CA LYS A 331 -8.44 -16.87 21.62
C LYS A 331 -7.61 -17.41 22.80
N PHE A 332 -6.47 -16.79 23.12
CA PHE A 332 -5.66 -17.21 24.28
C PHE A 332 -6.34 -16.91 25.62
N ASP A 333 -6.88 -15.70 25.79
CA ASP A 333 -7.50 -15.27 27.05
C ASP A 333 -8.76 -16.07 27.38
N TYR A 334 -9.51 -16.47 26.36
CA TYR A 334 -10.66 -17.37 26.48
C TYR A 334 -10.24 -18.73 27.09
N TRP A 335 -9.22 -19.38 26.53
CA TRP A 335 -8.76 -20.68 27.02
C TRP A 335 -8.16 -20.61 28.42
N LEU A 336 -7.44 -19.53 28.76
CA LEU A 336 -6.98 -19.28 30.13
C LEU A 336 -8.17 -19.14 31.09
N THR A 337 -9.17 -18.34 30.72
CA THR A 337 -10.37 -18.12 31.54
C THR A 337 -11.15 -19.41 31.80
N VAL A 338 -11.35 -20.24 30.77
CA VAL A 338 -12.05 -21.53 30.88
C VAL A 338 -11.31 -22.48 31.83
N ASN A 339 -10.00 -22.63 31.65
CA ASN A 339 -9.21 -23.53 32.49
C ASN A 339 -9.10 -23.05 33.94
N THR A 340 -8.99 -21.74 34.17
CA THR A 340 -8.98 -21.21 35.54
C THR A 340 -10.34 -21.38 36.24
N LYS A 341 -11.46 -21.20 35.53
CA LYS A 341 -12.79 -21.51 36.09
C LYS A 341 -12.91 -22.99 36.48
N SER A 342 -12.44 -23.89 35.62
CA SER A 342 -12.38 -25.33 35.90
C SER A 342 -11.54 -25.63 37.15
N LEU A 343 -10.33 -25.04 37.23
CA LEU A 343 -9.45 -25.17 38.40
C LEU A 343 -10.15 -24.75 39.69
N HIS A 344 -10.79 -23.57 39.69
CA HIS A 344 -11.48 -23.05 40.87
C HIS A 344 -12.62 -23.97 41.33
N GLY A 345 -13.40 -24.51 40.37
CA GLY A 345 -14.44 -25.49 40.66
C GLY A 345 -13.89 -26.76 41.31
N LYS A 346 -12.80 -27.32 40.77
CA LYS A 346 -12.15 -28.51 41.33
C LYS A 346 -11.53 -28.24 42.71
N GLN A 347 -10.93 -27.07 42.94
CA GLN A 347 -10.41 -26.65 44.24
C GLN A 347 -11.52 -26.50 45.29
N TYR A 348 -12.68 -25.97 44.91
CA TYR A 348 -13.84 -25.87 45.78
C TYR A 348 -14.32 -27.26 46.24
N GLU A 349 -14.46 -28.19 45.30
CA GLU A 349 -14.85 -29.58 45.63
C GLU A 349 -13.82 -30.27 46.54
N LEU A 350 -12.52 -30.12 46.26
CA LEU A 350 -11.48 -30.67 47.13
C LEU A 350 -11.57 -30.10 48.56
N LYS A 351 -11.84 -28.80 48.70
CA LYS A 351 -12.03 -28.15 50.00
C LYS A 351 -13.25 -28.71 50.72
N ASN A 352 -14.35 -28.97 50.00
CA ASN A 352 -15.56 -29.57 50.54
C ASN A 352 -15.30 -31.01 51.04
N ILE A 353 -14.64 -31.84 50.22
CA ILE A 353 -14.24 -33.20 50.60
C ILE A 353 -13.36 -33.19 51.86
N LYS A 354 -12.34 -32.32 51.91
CA LYS A 354 -11.45 -32.18 53.08
C LYS A 354 -12.22 -31.82 54.34
N ARG A 355 -13.18 -30.88 54.25
CA ARG A 355 -14.06 -30.52 55.37
C ARG A 355 -14.91 -31.70 55.85
N LYS A 356 -15.47 -32.48 54.92
CA LYS A 356 -16.28 -33.67 55.24
C LYS A 356 -15.46 -34.73 55.94
N ILE A 357 -14.26 -35.03 55.46
CA ILE A 357 -13.35 -35.97 56.12
C ILE A 357 -13.04 -35.49 57.55
N ILE A 358 -12.64 -34.22 57.72
CA ILE A 358 -12.32 -33.65 59.04
C ILE A 358 -13.54 -33.70 59.99
N ARG A 359 -14.75 -33.48 59.49
CA ARG A 359 -15.99 -33.52 60.29
C ARG A 359 -16.40 -34.95 60.64
N LEU A 360 -16.28 -35.90 59.70
CA LEU A 360 -16.74 -37.29 59.88
C LEU A 360 -15.74 -38.18 60.63
N GLU A 361 -14.44 -38.01 60.41
CA GLU A 361 -13.40 -38.88 60.98
C GLU A 361 -13.49 -39.00 62.51
N PRO A 362 -13.59 -37.90 63.30
CA PRO A 362 -13.77 -37.97 64.75
C PRO A 362 -15.22 -38.22 65.20
N MET A 363 -16.21 -38.15 64.31
CA MET A 363 -17.63 -38.14 64.66
C MET A 363 -18.09 -39.47 65.27
N LEU A 364 -18.82 -39.38 66.38
CA LEU A 364 -19.50 -40.51 67.03
C LEU A 364 -20.92 -40.69 66.48
N CYS A 365 -21.50 -41.88 66.70
CA CYS A 365 -22.85 -42.21 66.21
C CYS A 365 -23.90 -41.25 66.78
N GLU A 366 -23.82 -40.95 68.08
CA GLU A 366 -24.74 -40.06 68.79
C GLU A 366 -24.64 -38.61 68.29
N GLU A 367 -23.47 -38.19 67.84
CA GLU A 367 -23.26 -36.85 67.27
C GLU A 367 -23.86 -36.75 65.87
N TYR A 368 -23.73 -37.81 65.06
CA TYR A 368 -24.36 -37.89 63.75
C TYR A 368 -25.90 -37.90 63.86
N GLU A 369 -26.46 -38.62 64.82
CA GLU A 369 -27.91 -38.67 65.07
C GLU A 369 -28.50 -37.34 65.55
N ARG A 370 -27.67 -36.43 66.10
CA ARG A 370 -28.09 -35.08 66.50
C ARG A 370 -28.11 -34.08 65.34
N LEU A 371 -27.48 -34.40 64.21
CA LEU A 371 -27.50 -33.56 63.02
C LEU A 371 -28.90 -33.46 62.45
N ASP A 372 -29.27 -32.27 61.97
CA ASP A 372 -30.52 -32.10 61.25
C ASP A 372 -30.47 -32.72 59.84
N ILE A 373 -31.62 -32.77 59.18
CA ILE A 373 -31.77 -33.38 57.85
C ILE A 373 -30.90 -32.67 56.81
N SER A 374 -30.74 -31.35 56.91
CA SER A 374 -29.94 -30.55 55.98
C SER A 374 -28.46 -30.84 56.16
N GLU A 375 -27.98 -30.88 57.41
CA GLU A 375 -26.59 -31.18 57.74
C GLU A 375 -26.18 -32.59 57.32
N ARG A 376 -27.06 -33.58 57.52
CA ARG A 376 -26.80 -34.95 57.03
C ARG A 376 -26.75 -35.00 55.51
N LYS A 377 -27.68 -34.33 54.82
CA LYS A 377 -27.64 -34.25 53.35
C LYS A 377 -26.35 -33.60 52.85
N GLU A 378 -25.95 -32.49 53.45
CA GLU A 378 -24.71 -31.80 53.08
C GLU A 378 -23.49 -32.72 53.22
N LEU A 379 -23.42 -33.49 54.32
CA LEU A 379 -22.36 -34.48 54.56
C LEU A 379 -22.34 -35.62 53.52
N LEU A 380 -23.50 -36.04 53.03
CA LEU A 380 -23.67 -37.17 52.10
C LEU A 380 -23.61 -36.79 50.62
N ILE A 381 -23.62 -35.51 50.28
CA ILE A 381 -23.40 -35.05 48.91
C ILE A 381 -21.95 -35.34 48.52
N LEU A 382 -21.74 -36.04 47.43
CA LEU A 382 -20.47 -36.19 46.75
C LEU A 382 -20.25 -35.02 45.78
N PRO A 383 -19.03 -34.84 45.27
CA PRO A 383 -18.72 -33.77 44.33
C PRO A 383 -19.66 -33.74 43.12
N GLU A 384 -19.85 -32.55 42.54
CA GLU A 384 -20.74 -32.34 41.38
C GLU A 384 -22.21 -32.66 41.66
N GLY A 385 -22.62 -32.66 42.93
CA GLY A 385 -24.01 -32.83 43.35
C GLY A 385 -24.51 -34.27 43.32
N GLN A 386 -23.62 -35.25 43.21
CA GLN A 386 -23.99 -36.66 43.31
C GLN A 386 -24.39 -37.02 44.75
N ASN A 387 -25.42 -37.83 44.97
CA ASN A 387 -25.77 -38.26 46.32
C ASN A 387 -25.07 -39.58 46.67
N TYR A 388 -24.52 -39.69 47.87
CA TYR A 388 -24.18 -40.99 48.44
C TYR A 388 -25.47 -41.69 48.86
N PHE A 389 -25.88 -42.70 48.09
CA PHE A 389 -27.20 -43.35 48.23
C PHE A 389 -27.31 -44.27 49.45
N ARG A 390 -26.20 -44.65 50.08
CA ARG A 390 -26.20 -45.51 51.26
C ARG A 390 -26.29 -44.67 52.53
N GLN A 391 -27.42 -44.74 53.23
CA GLN A 391 -27.57 -44.15 54.55
C GLN A 391 -26.86 -45.00 55.62
N PRO A 392 -26.50 -44.42 56.77
CA PRO A 392 -25.97 -45.20 57.88
C PRO A 392 -26.93 -46.33 58.24
N ASP A 393 -26.39 -47.55 58.32
CA ASP A 393 -27.10 -48.73 58.79
C ASP A 393 -26.84 -48.94 60.29
N ASP A 394 -27.34 -50.06 60.85
CA ASP A 394 -27.19 -50.41 62.26
C ASP A 394 -25.71 -50.47 62.73
N ASN A 395 -24.75 -50.49 61.79
CA ASN A 395 -23.32 -50.40 62.06
C ASN A 395 -22.71 -49.10 61.51
N PHE A 396 -23.02 -47.99 62.19
CA PHE A 396 -22.50 -46.65 61.88
C PHE A 396 -20.98 -46.63 61.65
N ASN A 397 -20.21 -47.40 62.43
CA ASN A 397 -18.76 -47.43 62.28
C ASN A 397 -18.31 -48.09 60.97
N ALA A 398 -18.94 -49.19 60.56
CA ALA A 398 -18.64 -49.84 59.28
C ALA A 398 -19.03 -48.94 58.10
N TRP A 399 -20.23 -48.35 58.15
CA TRP A 399 -20.69 -47.38 57.16
C TRP A 399 -19.76 -46.16 57.07
N LYS A 400 -19.36 -45.59 58.22
CA LYS A 400 -18.46 -44.44 58.30
C LYS A 400 -17.11 -44.75 57.65
N GLN A 401 -16.54 -45.93 57.90
CA GLN A 401 -15.27 -46.32 57.30
C GLN A 401 -15.36 -46.40 55.77
N GLU A 402 -16.41 -47.04 55.24
CA GLU A 402 -16.61 -47.13 53.78
C GLU A 402 -16.82 -45.76 53.14
N TYR A 403 -17.61 -44.89 53.79
CA TYR A 403 -17.83 -43.54 53.27
C TYR A 403 -16.57 -42.67 53.34
N LEU A 404 -15.78 -42.78 54.42
CA LEU A 404 -14.48 -42.11 54.52
C LEU A 404 -13.49 -42.62 53.47
N GLU A 405 -13.49 -43.91 53.17
CA GLU A 405 -12.67 -44.48 52.08
C GLU A 405 -13.07 -43.88 50.72
N LYS A 406 -14.38 -43.80 50.45
CA LYS A 406 -14.89 -43.14 49.23
C LYS A 406 -14.45 -41.67 49.16
N LEU A 407 -14.61 -40.90 50.24
CA LEU A 407 -14.17 -39.51 50.30
C LEU A 407 -12.64 -39.36 50.13
N LYS A 408 -11.85 -40.29 50.67
CA LYS A 408 -10.38 -40.31 50.50
C LYS A 408 -9.99 -40.60 49.05
N ASN A 409 -10.72 -41.49 48.37
CA ASN A 409 -10.53 -41.75 46.94
C ASN A 409 -10.90 -40.54 46.08
N GLU A 410 -12.04 -39.90 46.35
CA GLU A 410 -12.43 -38.64 45.70
C GLU A 410 -11.40 -37.54 45.94
N LYS A 411 -10.93 -37.37 47.18
CA LYS A 411 -9.87 -36.41 47.51
C LYS A 411 -8.63 -36.62 46.62
N LYS A 412 -8.16 -37.87 46.49
CA LYS A 412 -7.01 -38.22 45.65
C LYS A 412 -7.26 -37.87 44.18
N TYR A 413 -8.43 -38.24 43.65
CA TYR A 413 -8.84 -37.91 42.29
C TYR A 413 -8.82 -36.40 42.02
N TYR A 414 -9.41 -35.59 42.91
CA TYR A 414 -9.42 -34.13 42.76
C TYR A 414 -8.02 -33.51 42.93
N GLU A 415 -7.17 -34.04 43.81
CA GLU A 415 -5.76 -33.62 43.94
C GLU A 415 -4.97 -33.89 42.65
N GLU A 416 -5.14 -35.06 42.04
CA GLU A 416 -4.53 -35.39 40.75
C GLU A 416 -5.05 -34.48 39.62
N LYS A 417 -6.37 -34.27 39.53
CA LYS A 417 -6.98 -33.39 38.52
C LYS A 417 -6.55 -31.93 38.64
N ILE A 418 -6.42 -31.42 39.87
CA ILE A 418 -5.92 -30.05 40.10
C ILE A 418 -4.47 -29.93 39.63
N ASN A 419 -3.62 -30.93 39.89
CA ASN A 419 -2.24 -30.93 39.41
C ASN A 419 -2.15 -30.98 37.87
N GLU A 420 -3.00 -31.79 37.22
CA GLU A 420 -3.13 -31.82 35.76
C GLU A 420 -3.51 -30.44 35.20
N ILE A 421 -4.58 -29.82 35.71
CA ILE A 421 -5.05 -28.50 35.26
C ILE A 421 -3.99 -27.41 35.50
N ASN A 422 -3.30 -27.44 36.65
CA ASN A 422 -2.20 -26.50 36.93
C ASN A 422 -1.04 -26.65 35.93
N THR A 423 -0.76 -27.88 35.49
CA THR A 423 0.27 -28.17 34.48
C THR A 423 -0.16 -27.65 33.11
N GLU A 424 -1.43 -27.87 32.73
CA GLU A 424 -2.02 -27.34 31.50
C GLU A 424 -2.02 -25.80 31.48
N LEU A 425 -2.38 -25.14 32.57
CA LEU A 425 -2.36 -23.68 32.67
C LEU A 425 -0.95 -23.11 32.47
N LYS A 426 0.06 -23.70 33.12
CA LYS A 426 1.47 -23.31 32.91
C LYS A 426 1.90 -23.48 31.45
N GLN A 427 1.48 -24.57 30.81
CA GLN A 427 1.77 -24.81 29.40
C GLN A 427 1.09 -23.77 28.50
N ILE A 428 -0.19 -23.44 28.75
CA ILE A 428 -0.95 -22.44 27.98
C ILE A 428 -0.31 -21.06 28.14
N GLU A 429 0.12 -20.66 29.34
CA GLU A 429 0.81 -19.39 29.57
C GLU A 429 2.16 -19.33 28.83
N SER A 430 2.94 -20.41 28.87
CA SER A 430 4.21 -20.50 28.13
C SER A 430 3.96 -20.36 26.62
N ASN A 431 2.98 -21.09 26.11
CA ASN A 431 2.60 -21.04 24.69
C ASN A 431 2.08 -19.65 24.32
N LYS A 432 1.21 -19.02 25.13
CA LYS A 432 0.73 -17.64 24.90
C LYS A 432 1.90 -16.69 24.72
N LYS A 433 2.90 -16.72 25.61
CA LYS A 433 4.11 -15.88 25.50
C LYS A 433 4.87 -16.12 24.21
N ALA A 434 5.09 -17.39 23.84
CA ALA A 434 5.78 -17.74 22.59
C ALA A 434 5.02 -17.24 21.35
N TRP A 435 3.70 -17.41 21.32
CA TRP A 435 2.84 -16.99 20.22
C TRP A 435 2.68 -15.47 20.11
N LEU A 436 2.49 -14.76 21.22
CA LEU A 436 2.41 -13.28 21.20
C LEU A 436 3.73 -12.67 20.71
N LYS A 437 4.87 -13.23 21.14
CA LYS A 437 6.19 -12.83 20.64
C LYS A 437 6.32 -13.11 19.14
N PHE A 438 5.89 -14.27 18.68
CA PHE A 438 5.94 -14.66 17.28
C PHE A 438 5.03 -13.78 16.39
N LEU A 439 3.86 -13.41 16.90
CA LEU A 439 2.89 -12.53 16.22
C LEU A 439 3.20 -11.02 16.39
N GLN A 440 4.25 -10.66 17.14
CA GLN A 440 4.61 -9.27 17.45
C GLN A 440 3.46 -8.48 18.10
N ILE A 441 2.76 -9.14 19.03
CA ILE A 441 1.64 -8.57 19.78
C ILE A 441 2.15 -8.22 21.19
N GLU A 442 1.94 -6.97 21.62
CA GLU A 442 2.22 -6.55 23.00
C GLU A 442 1.28 -7.26 23.99
N ASP A 443 1.86 -7.89 25.01
CA ASP A 443 1.12 -8.58 26.07
C ASP A 443 0.82 -7.59 27.21
N ASN A 444 -0.33 -6.93 27.15
CA ASN A 444 -0.73 -5.94 28.13
C ASN A 444 -1.46 -6.55 29.35
N GLN A 445 -1.57 -7.88 29.44
CA GLN A 445 -2.28 -8.56 30.54
C GLN A 445 -1.56 -9.85 30.98
N THR A 446 -0.69 -9.72 31.97
CA THR A 446 -0.35 -10.83 32.88
C THR A 446 -1.54 -11.08 33.80
N ILE A 447 -2.49 -11.93 33.36
CA ILE A 447 -3.73 -12.21 34.12
C ILE A 447 -3.44 -13.06 35.38
N TYR A 448 -2.28 -13.73 35.49
CA TYR A 448 -1.99 -14.55 36.65
C TYR A 448 -0.55 -14.38 37.17
N SER A 449 -0.44 -13.91 38.43
CA SER A 449 0.71 -14.21 39.26
C SER A 449 0.57 -15.64 39.75
N VAL A 450 1.45 -16.53 39.31
CA VAL A 450 1.60 -17.84 39.95
C VAL A 450 2.11 -17.58 41.37
N SER A 451 1.22 -17.65 42.36
CA SER A 451 1.54 -17.75 43.79
C SER A 451 1.11 -19.09 44.34
#